data_AF-A0A199UDQ9-F1
#
_entry.id   AF-A0A199UDQ9-F1
#
_cell.length_a   1.000
_cell.length_b   1.000
_cell.length_c   1.000
_cell.angle_alpha   90.00
_cell.angle_beta   90.00
_cell.angle_gamma   90.00
#
_symmetry.space_group_name_H-M   'P 1'
#
loop_
_entity.id
_entity.type
_entity.pdbx_description
1 polymer ?
#
loop_
_entity_poly.entity_id
_entity_poly.type
_entity_poly.pdbx_seq_one_letter_code
_entity_poly.pdbx_strand_id
1 'polypeptide(L)'
;MGQPGAEQRPRRRRLPEPLEVRLPPLFRCPISLEVMRSPVSLCTGVTYDRSSIQRWLDSGHRTCPATRLPLPSTHLVPNLALRRLILSAAAEDDDGGGRSDPSAAEIASRIAAAGEGGDSEAAVRVLALMLGSDRVGKGDKESAIAALVADLDRSVSALLAVVRNGRGIGSRIDAVRVLESILASPARVCGEESRAAIAEREELFPELVMMMGEGGAAAEAAIGCMAAAAAAGKRRARARMVGAGRGGAGAGDRGGGGVGGGGGAGMALVGRRRGARTGGWRSRGTRRRWWGR
;
A
#
# COMPACT_ATOMS: atom_id res chain seq x y z
N MET A 1 57.68 41.39 4.04
CA MET A 1 57.21 40.28 4.90
C MET A 1 55.99 39.67 4.22
N GLY A 2 56.18 38.59 3.46
CA GLY A 2 55.09 37.86 2.80
C GLY A 2 54.65 36.69 3.68
N GLN A 3 53.35 36.56 3.94
CA GLN A 3 52.76 35.45 4.67
C GLN A 3 52.78 34.17 3.79
N PRO A 4 53.08 32.98 4.34
CA PRO A 4 53.00 31.73 3.58
C PRO A 4 51.52 31.30 3.45
N GLY A 5 51.15 30.95 2.22
CA GLY A 5 49.80 30.53 1.84
C GLY A 5 49.35 29.26 2.56
N ALA A 6 48.17 29.32 3.17
CA ALA A 6 47.47 28.17 3.71
C ALA A 6 47.04 27.25 2.55
N GLU A 7 47.76 26.14 2.41
CA GLU A 7 47.45 25.07 1.47
C GLU A 7 46.08 24.45 1.82
N GLN A 8 45.09 24.76 1.00
CA GLN A 8 43.71 24.33 1.18
C GLN A 8 43.62 22.81 0.95
N ARG A 9 43.68 22.03 2.04
CA ARG A 9 43.39 20.59 2.02
C ARG A 9 42.00 20.36 1.39
N PRO A 10 41.88 19.58 0.29
CA PRO A 10 40.59 19.33 -0.33
C PRO A 10 39.67 18.68 0.71
N ARG A 11 38.49 19.28 0.92
CA ARG A 11 37.49 18.78 1.86
C ARG A 11 37.17 17.32 1.51
N ARG A 12 37.58 16.41 2.39
CA ARG A 12 37.20 14.99 2.34
C ARG A 12 35.67 14.96 2.31
N ARG A 13 35.05 14.67 1.16
CA ARG A 13 33.60 14.43 1.07
C ARG A 13 33.30 13.22 1.95
N ARG A 14 32.99 13.37 3.24
CA ARG A 14 32.54 12.24 4.08
C ARG A 14 31.37 11.60 3.34
N LEU A 15 31.41 10.29 3.16
CA LEU A 15 30.19 9.59 2.79
C LEU A 15 29.18 9.79 3.94
N PRO A 16 27.89 9.92 3.66
CA PRO A 16 26.87 9.95 4.69
C PRO A 16 27.04 8.75 5.63
N GLU A 17 27.02 8.99 6.95
CA GLU A 17 27.19 7.99 8.01
C GLU A 17 26.27 6.73 7.90
N PRO A 18 25.06 6.77 7.29
CA PRO A 18 24.25 5.56 7.07
C PRO A 18 24.88 4.49 6.17
N LEU A 19 25.82 4.87 5.30
CA LEU A 19 26.42 3.97 4.30
C LEU A 19 27.54 3.11 4.88
N GLU A 20 28.21 3.61 5.93
CA GLU A 20 29.29 2.88 6.59
C GLU A 20 28.80 1.60 7.26
N VAL A 21 27.54 1.54 7.70
CA VAL A 21 26.96 0.36 8.38
C VAL A 21 26.54 -0.74 7.41
N ARG A 22 26.35 -0.45 6.11
CA ARG A 22 25.81 -1.41 5.12
C ARG A 22 26.85 -2.10 4.24
N LEU A 23 28.06 -1.54 4.13
CA LEU A 23 29.08 -2.07 3.24
C LEU A 23 29.84 -3.26 3.87
N PRO A 24 30.08 -4.34 3.11
CA PRO A 24 30.89 -5.46 3.57
C PRO A 24 32.25 -5.02 4.12
N PRO A 25 32.78 -5.67 5.17
CA PRO A 25 34.08 -5.30 5.78
C PRO A 25 35.25 -5.25 4.78
N LEU A 26 35.16 -5.98 3.66
CA LEU A 26 36.16 -6.01 2.61
C LEU A 26 36.34 -4.67 1.85
N PHE A 27 35.42 -3.72 1.99
CA PHE A 27 35.52 -2.38 1.40
C PHE A 27 36.19 -1.35 2.33
N ARG A 28 36.47 -1.74 3.58
CA ARG A 28 37.10 -0.86 4.56
C ARG A 28 38.61 -1.01 4.54
N CYS A 29 39.31 0.10 4.74
CA CYS A 29 40.76 0.10 4.86
C CYS A 29 41.17 -0.50 6.21
N PRO A 30 42.10 -1.47 6.26
CA PRO A 30 42.57 -2.04 7.53
C PRO A 30 43.27 -1.04 8.48
N ILE A 31 43.74 0.11 7.96
CA ILE A 31 44.42 1.14 8.76
C ILE A 31 43.41 2.17 9.29
N SER A 32 42.60 2.75 8.40
CA SER A 32 41.68 3.84 8.78
C SER A 32 40.31 3.35 9.22
N LEU A 33 39.97 2.08 8.98
CA LEU A 33 38.65 1.47 9.20
C LEU A 33 37.48 2.13 8.42
N GLU A 34 37.74 3.23 7.72
CA GLU A 34 36.83 3.88 6.77
C GLU A 34 36.81 3.17 5.41
N VAL A 35 35.74 3.40 4.63
CA VAL A 35 35.59 2.91 3.25
C VAL A 35 36.71 3.46 2.35
N MET A 36 37.32 2.59 1.55
CA MET A 36 38.41 2.96 0.65
C MET A 36 37.91 3.82 -0.52
N ARG A 37 38.52 4.99 -0.75
CA ARG A 37 38.20 5.84 -1.91
C ARG A 37 39.10 5.55 -3.10
N SER A 38 40.37 5.26 -2.79
CA SER A 38 41.37 4.88 -3.78
C SER A 38 42.06 3.60 -3.31
N PRO A 39 41.42 2.44 -3.50
CA PRO A 39 42.00 1.16 -3.10
C PRO A 39 43.29 0.88 -3.86
N VAL A 40 44.36 0.64 -3.11
CA VAL A 40 45.69 0.25 -3.62
C VAL A 40 46.16 -1.00 -2.89
N SER A 41 46.70 -1.95 -3.63
CA SER A 41 47.19 -3.22 -3.11
C SER A 41 48.71 -3.19 -2.97
N LEU A 42 49.20 -3.74 -1.86
CA LEU A 42 50.61 -4.03 -1.66
C LEU A 42 50.99 -5.35 -2.34
N CYS A 43 52.29 -5.62 -2.46
CA CYS A 43 52.82 -6.91 -2.93
C CYS A 43 52.37 -8.11 -2.05
N THR A 44 51.88 -7.84 -0.84
CA THR A 44 51.29 -8.85 0.05
C THR A 44 49.85 -9.24 -0.32
N GLY A 45 49.26 -8.59 -1.33
CA GLY A 45 47.88 -8.82 -1.77
C GLY A 45 46.82 -8.09 -0.93
N VAL A 46 47.20 -7.43 0.17
CA VAL A 46 46.26 -6.67 1.01
C VAL A 46 46.02 -5.28 0.41
N THR A 47 44.76 -4.85 0.42
CA THR A 47 44.33 -3.57 -0.16
C THR A 47 44.02 -2.55 0.92
N TYR A 48 44.47 -1.31 0.69
CA TYR A 48 44.35 -0.18 1.61
C TYR A 48 43.85 1.06 0.86
N ASP A 49 43.35 2.07 1.58
CA ASP A 49 43.17 3.38 0.98
C ASP A 49 44.55 4.04 0.74
N ARG A 50 44.74 4.60 -0.45
CA ARG A 50 45.99 5.26 -0.86
C ARG A 50 46.48 6.27 0.18
N SER A 51 45.59 7.09 0.75
CA SER A 51 46.01 8.13 1.71
C SER A 51 46.45 7.56 3.05
N SER A 52 45.95 6.38 3.43
CA SER A 52 46.28 5.72 4.68
C SER A 52 47.59 4.94 4.59
N ILE A 53 47.79 4.19 3.51
CA ILE A 53 49.06 3.45 3.32
C ILE A 53 50.22 4.38 2.97
N GLN A 54 49.98 5.48 2.25
CA GLN A 54 51.03 6.44 1.96
C GLN A 54 51.56 7.08 3.25
N ARG A 55 50.66 7.54 4.14
CA ARG A 55 51.05 8.06 5.46
C ARG A 55 51.85 7.04 6.28
N TRP A 56 51.47 5.76 6.21
CA TRP A 56 52.20 4.71 6.90
C TRP A 56 53.64 4.56 6.40
N LEU A 57 53.85 4.58 5.08
CA LEU A 57 55.16 4.50 4.45
C LEU A 57 56.00 5.76 4.67
N ASP A 58 55.36 6.94 4.60
CA ASP A 58 56.02 8.24 4.81
C ASP A 58 56.53 8.39 6.26
N SER A 59 55.88 7.74 7.23
CA SER A 59 56.35 7.64 8.62
C SER A 59 57.57 6.71 8.80
N GLY A 60 58.13 6.17 7.72
CA GLY A 60 59.32 5.32 7.73
C GLY A 60 59.05 3.84 7.98
N HIS A 61 57.78 3.41 8.08
CA HIS A 61 57.45 2.00 8.26
C HIS A 61 57.62 1.22 6.96
N ARG A 62 58.36 0.12 7.01
CA ARG A 62 58.59 -0.80 5.87
C ARG A 62 57.96 -2.17 6.09
N THR A 63 56.89 -2.22 6.85
CA THR A 63 56.14 -3.44 7.16
C THR A 63 54.69 -3.32 6.71
N CYS A 64 54.06 -4.44 6.38
CA CYS A 64 52.66 -4.51 6.02
C CYS A 64 51.79 -4.29 7.28
N PRO A 65 50.88 -3.32 7.31
CA PRO A 65 50.06 -3.05 8.50
C PRO A 65 49.20 -4.23 8.95
N ALA A 66 48.65 -5.00 8.00
CA ALA A 66 47.78 -6.14 8.32
C ALA A 66 48.55 -7.42 8.69
N THR A 67 49.65 -7.72 8.00
CA THR A 67 50.39 -8.99 8.19
C THR A 67 51.61 -8.84 9.08
N ARG A 68 52.04 -7.61 9.39
CA ARG A 68 53.26 -7.26 10.13
C ARG A 68 54.57 -7.79 9.53
N LEU A 69 54.51 -8.28 8.28
CA LEU A 69 55.68 -8.78 7.56
C LEU A 69 56.45 -7.63 6.89
N PRO A 70 57.79 -7.73 6.73
CA PRO A 70 58.57 -6.79 5.95
C PRO A 70 58.05 -6.66 4.52
N LEU A 71 57.99 -5.43 4.01
CA LEU A 71 57.59 -5.16 2.63
C LEU A 71 58.81 -5.26 1.72
N PRO A 72 58.86 -6.25 0.80
CA PRO A 72 59.95 -6.37 -0.17
C PRO A 72 59.98 -5.19 -1.15
N SER A 73 58.83 -4.54 -1.38
CA SER A 73 58.74 -3.31 -2.16
C SER A 73 57.64 -2.39 -1.64
N THR A 74 57.82 -1.08 -1.84
CA THR A 74 56.84 -0.04 -1.49
C THR A 74 55.95 0.34 -2.66
N HIS A 75 55.94 -0.46 -3.73
CA HIS A 75 55.13 -0.21 -4.91
C HIS A 75 53.65 -0.43 -4.60
N LEU A 76 52.84 0.60 -4.86
CA LEU A 76 51.39 0.57 -4.69
C LEU A 76 50.72 0.26 -6.03
N VAL A 77 50.03 -0.87 -6.12
CA VAL A 77 49.28 -1.25 -7.32
C VAL A 77 47.83 -0.79 -7.17
N PRO A 78 47.28 0.05 -8.08
CA PRO A 78 45.89 0.46 -7.99
C PRO A 78 44.94 -0.73 -8.21
N ASN A 79 44.03 -0.98 -7.27
CA ASN A 79 43.00 -2.01 -7.41
C ASN A 79 41.75 -1.42 -8.06
N LEU A 80 41.78 -1.31 -9.39
CA LEU A 80 40.68 -0.71 -10.16
C LEU A 80 39.40 -1.53 -10.09
N ALA A 81 39.50 -2.86 -9.94
CA ALA A 81 38.33 -3.72 -9.78
C ALA A 81 37.59 -3.42 -8.47
N LEU A 82 38.30 -3.37 -7.35
CA LEU A 82 37.72 -3.01 -6.05
C LEU A 82 37.19 -1.57 -6.05
N ARG A 83 37.89 -0.64 -6.73
CA ARG A 83 37.40 0.73 -6.89
C ARG A 83 36.05 0.78 -7.62
N ARG A 84 35.90 0.01 -8.70
CA ARG A 84 34.63 -0.08 -9.43
C ARG A 84 33.53 -0.68 -8.56
N LEU A 85 33.81 -1.73 -7.79
CA LEU A 85 32.84 -2.36 -6.87
C LEU A 85 32.39 -1.43 -5.75
N ILE A 86 33.32 -0.67 -5.15
CA ILE A 86 32.99 0.32 -4.10
C ILE A 86 32.16 1.45 -4.71
N LEU A 87 32.50 1.92 -5.91
CA LEU A 87 31.74 2.97 -6.60
C LEU A 87 30.36 2.50 -7.02
N SER A 88 30.20 1.26 -7.49
CA SER A 88 28.88 0.71 -7.79
C SER A 88 28.05 0.57 -6.52
N ALA A 89 28.63 0.05 -5.44
CA ALA A 89 27.93 -0.07 -4.16
C ALA A 89 27.54 1.30 -3.57
N ALA A 90 28.36 2.34 -3.77
CA ALA A 90 28.03 3.70 -3.36
C ALA A 90 27.03 4.39 -4.32
N ALA A 91 26.95 3.99 -5.59
CA ALA A 91 25.97 4.48 -6.55
C ALA A 91 24.58 3.90 -6.30
N GLU A 92 24.48 2.70 -5.74
CA GLU A 92 23.21 2.19 -5.20
C GLU A 92 22.68 3.03 -4.02
N ASP A 93 23.52 3.90 -3.45
CA ASP A 93 23.18 4.79 -2.33
C ASP A 93 23.17 6.30 -2.71
N ASP A 94 23.57 6.67 -3.93
CA ASP A 94 23.51 8.04 -4.48
C ASP A 94 22.55 8.15 -5.69
N ASP A 95 21.69 7.15 -5.89
CA ASP A 95 20.41 7.37 -6.58
C ASP A 95 19.52 8.23 -5.65
N GLY A 96 19.75 9.53 -5.74
CA GLY A 96 18.74 10.55 -5.44
C GLY A 96 17.53 10.48 -6.38
N GLY A 97 17.37 9.43 -7.19
CA GLY A 97 16.08 8.91 -7.62
C GLY A 97 15.53 7.94 -6.56
N GLY A 98 14.52 8.36 -5.84
CA GLY A 98 13.75 7.46 -4.98
C GLY A 98 13.17 6.30 -5.81
N ARG A 99 13.83 5.14 -5.77
CA ARG A 99 13.11 3.87 -5.69
C ARG A 99 13.18 3.39 -4.26
N SER A 100 12.50 4.13 -3.40
CA SER A 100 11.67 3.45 -2.40
C SER A 100 10.93 2.36 -3.15
N ASP A 101 10.89 1.13 -2.63
CA ASP A 101 9.89 0.17 -3.11
C ASP A 101 8.57 0.94 -3.23
N PRO A 102 7.97 1.03 -4.44
CA PRO A 102 6.91 1.99 -4.68
C PRO A 102 5.84 1.74 -3.63
N SER A 103 5.56 2.75 -2.81
CA SER A 103 4.63 2.58 -1.71
C SER A 103 3.28 2.14 -2.29
N ALA A 104 2.49 1.40 -1.51
CA ALA A 104 1.18 0.96 -1.98
C ALA A 104 0.31 2.16 -2.45
N ALA A 105 0.50 3.35 -1.87
CA ALA A 105 -0.14 4.60 -2.29
C ALA A 105 0.36 5.15 -3.64
N GLU A 106 1.64 5.00 -3.93
CA GLU A 106 2.21 5.42 -5.22
C GLU A 106 1.73 4.50 -6.35
N ILE A 107 1.65 3.19 -6.09
CA ILE A 107 1.09 2.24 -7.04
C ILE A 107 -0.40 2.52 -7.28
N ALA A 108 -1.16 2.80 -6.21
CA ALA A 108 -2.55 3.22 -6.31
C ALA A 108 -2.72 4.49 -7.18
N SER A 109 -1.87 5.49 -6.97
CA SER A 109 -1.88 6.73 -7.77
C SER A 109 -1.59 6.46 -9.25
N ARG A 110 -0.71 5.50 -9.56
CA ARG A 110 -0.44 5.08 -10.95
C ARG A 110 -1.64 4.40 -11.61
N ILE A 111 -2.44 3.64 -10.86
CA ILE A 111 -3.69 3.06 -11.38
C ILE A 111 -4.66 4.18 -11.77
N ALA A 112 -4.81 5.20 -10.92
CA ALA A 112 -5.65 6.37 -11.23
C ALA A 112 -5.13 7.15 -12.46
N ALA A 113 -3.81 7.25 -12.63
CA ALA A 113 -3.19 7.96 -13.74
C ALA A 113 -3.23 7.19 -15.08
N ALA A 114 -3.22 5.85 -15.04
CA ALA A 114 -3.16 5.00 -16.23
C ALA A 114 -4.45 5.02 -17.09
N GLY A 115 -5.59 5.44 -16.52
CA GLY A 115 -6.88 5.48 -17.22
C GLY A 115 -7.29 4.09 -17.76
N GLU A 116 -8.02 4.07 -18.88
CA GLU A 116 -8.44 2.83 -19.56
C GLU A 116 -7.30 2.12 -20.33
N GLY A 117 -6.06 2.60 -20.20
CA GLY A 117 -4.89 2.02 -20.86
C GLY A 117 -4.45 0.69 -20.25
N GLY A 118 -3.88 -0.18 -21.09
CA GLY A 118 -3.39 -1.52 -20.70
C GLY A 118 -2.17 -1.54 -19.76
N ASP A 119 -1.65 -0.39 -19.34
CA ASP A 119 -0.54 -0.24 -18.37
C ASP A 119 -1.02 -0.36 -16.91
N SER A 120 -2.34 -0.36 -16.68
CA SER A 120 -2.95 -0.53 -15.36
C SER A 120 -2.87 -1.97 -14.82
N GLU A 121 -2.80 -2.99 -15.68
CA GLU A 121 -2.84 -4.40 -15.28
C GLU A 121 -1.68 -4.78 -14.34
N ALA A 122 -0.45 -4.35 -14.68
CA ALA A 122 0.73 -4.65 -13.87
C ALA A 122 0.66 -3.96 -12.50
N ALA A 123 0.22 -2.69 -12.47
CA ALA A 123 0.05 -1.93 -11.23
C ALA A 123 -1.02 -2.55 -10.32
N VAL A 124 -2.15 -2.99 -10.89
CA VAL A 124 -3.24 -3.66 -10.16
C VAL A 124 -2.76 -4.95 -9.50
N ARG A 125 -2.00 -5.79 -10.22
CA ARG A 125 -1.45 -7.04 -9.67
C ARG A 125 -0.52 -6.78 -8.50
N VAL A 126 0.39 -5.82 -8.63
CA VAL A 126 1.33 -5.48 -7.54
C VAL A 126 0.56 -4.92 -6.33
N LEU A 127 -0.43 -4.06 -6.56
CA LEU A 127 -1.24 -3.50 -5.47
C LEU A 127 -2.06 -4.57 -4.75
N ALA A 128 -2.70 -5.49 -5.49
CA ALA A 128 -3.45 -6.60 -4.90
C ALA A 128 -2.57 -7.48 -4.01
N LEU A 129 -1.34 -7.76 -4.45
CA LEU A 129 -0.34 -8.49 -3.65
C LEU A 129 0.03 -7.74 -2.36
N MET A 130 0.23 -6.42 -2.42
CA MET A 130 0.54 -5.61 -1.24
C MET A 130 -0.64 -5.55 -0.26
N LEU A 131 -1.86 -5.35 -0.74
CA LEU A 131 -3.06 -5.33 0.09
C LEU A 131 -3.35 -6.69 0.74
N GLY A 132 -3.07 -7.79 0.04
CA GLY A 132 -3.21 -9.15 0.55
C GLY A 132 -2.07 -9.63 1.47
N SER A 133 -0.94 -8.92 1.52
CA SER A 133 0.22 -9.32 2.32
C SER A 133 0.11 -8.87 3.78
N ASP A 134 0.44 -9.74 4.73
CA ASP A 134 0.50 -9.40 6.17
C ASP A 134 1.73 -8.56 6.55
N ARG A 135 2.72 -8.47 5.64
CA ARG A 135 3.94 -7.67 5.84
C ARG A 135 3.70 -6.17 5.68
N VAL A 136 2.65 -5.77 4.97
CA VAL A 136 2.33 -4.37 4.73
C VAL A 136 1.53 -3.85 5.91
N GLY A 137 1.99 -2.75 6.50
CA GLY A 137 1.34 -2.14 7.65
C GLY A 137 -0.10 -1.74 7.33
N LYS A 138 -1.00 -1.85 8.31
CA LYS A 138 -2.39 -1.42 8.16
C LYS A 138 -2.50 0.04 7.69
N GLY A 139 -1.60 0.91 8.17
CA GLY A 139 -1.52 2.31 7.74
C GLY A 139 -1.22 2.46 6.26
N ASP A 140 -0.32 1.65 5.70
CA ASP A 140 0.05 1.72 4.28
C ASP A 140 -1.08 1.22 3.38
N LYS A 141 -1.82 0.18 3.80
CA LYS A 141 -3.03 -0.28 3.11
C LYS A 141 -4.11 0.79 3.09
N GLU A 142 -4.32 1.46 4.23
CA GLU A 142 -5.29 2.56 4.34
C GLU A 142 -4.86 3.77 3.50
N SER A 143 -3.55 4.09 3.47
CA SER A 143 -2.98 5.13 2.61
C SER A 143 -3.18 4.82 1.12
N ALA A 144 -2.96 3.55 0.72
CA ALA A 144 -3.19 3.12 -0.65
C ALA A 144 -4.65 3.25 -1.09
N ILE A 145 -5.57 2.87 -0.20
CA ILE A 145 -7.00 3.00 -0.47
C ILE A 145 -7.40 4.48 -0.51
N ALA A 146 -6.86 5.32 0.37
CA ALA A 146 -7.08 6.76 0.33
C ALA A 146 -6.60 7.38 -1.00
N ALA A 147 -5.46 6.92 -1.54
CA ALA A 147 -4.96 7.36 -2.84
C ALA A 147 -5.89 6.95 -4.00
N LEU A 148 -6.44 5.73 -3.98
CA LEU A 148 -7.45 5.32 -4.97
C LEU A 148 -8.74 6.14 -4.87
N VAL A 149 -9.17 6.45 -3.65
CA VAL A 149 -10.40 7.22 -3.40
C VAL A 149 -10.25 8.69 -3.76
N ALA A 150 -9.04 9.25 -3.71
CA ALA A 150 -8.77 10.63 -4.11
C ALA A 150 -9.20 10.91 -5.56
N ASP A 151 -8.97 9.94 -6.46
CA ASP A 151 -9.43 9.95 -7.85
C ASP A 151 -10.32 8.73 -8.13
N LEU A 152 -11.43 8.62 -7.40
CA LEU A 152 -12.29 7.43 -7.40
C LEU A 152 -12.79 7.04 -8.79
N ASP A 153 -13.26 7.99 -9.60
CA ASP A 153 -13.83 7.74 -10.92
C ASP A 153 -12.81 7.11 -11.89
N ARG A 154 -11.59 7.66 -11.93
CA ARG A 154 -10.50 7.10 -12.74
C ARG A 154 -10.03 5.76 -12.22
N SER A 155 -9.87 5.63 -10.91
CA SER A 155 -9.43 4.39 -10.28
C SER A 155 -10.41 3.24 -10.53
N VAL A 156 -11.71 3.48 -10.37
CA VAL A 156 -12.76 2.47 -10.59
C VAL A 156 -12.86 2.13 -12.07
N SER A 157 -12.81 3.11 -12.96
CA SER A 157 -12.83 2.87 -14.42
C SER A 157 -11.62 2.04 -14.87
N ALA A 158 -10.42 2.33 -14.36
CA ALA A 158 -9.23 1.54 -14.64
C ALA A 158 -9.34 0.11 -14.11
N LEU A 159 -9.85 -0.08 -12.88
CA LEU A 159 -10.07 -1.41 -12.31
C LEU A 159 -11.10 -2.21 -13.11
N LEU A 160 -12.23 -1.61 -13.48
CA LEU A 160 -13.25 -2.25 -14.32
C LEU A 160 -12.73 -2.57 -15.73
N ALA A 161 -11.88 -1.72 -16.30
CA ALA A 161 -11.22 -2.01 -17.57
C ALA A 161 -10.32 -3.25 -17.46
N VAL A 162 -9.59 -3.43 -16.35
CA VAL A 162 -8.81 -4.65 -16.08
C VAL A 162 -9.71 -5.87 -15.86
N VAL A 163 -10.85 -5.73 -15.17
CA VAL A 163 -11.82 -6.83 -15.02
C VAL A 163 -12.36 -7.29 -16.38
N ARG A 164 -12.62 -6.35 -17.30
CA ARG A 164 -13.18 -6.63 -18.63
C ARG A 164 -12.16 -7.21 -19.61
N ASN A 165 -11.01 -6.55 -19.71
CA ASN A 165 -10.02 -6.76 -20.76
C ASN A 165 -8.71 -7.39 -20.26
N GLY A 166 -8.63 -7.79 -18.99
CA GLY A 166 -7.43 -8.38 -18.41
C GLY A 166 -6.98 -9.63 -19.15
N ARG A 167 -5.69 -9.70 -19.51
CA ARG A 167 -5.12 -10.80 -20.30
C ARG A 167 -5.15 -12.16 -19.60
N GLY A 168 -5.28 -12.16 -18.27
CA GLY A 168 -5.37 -13.39 -17.49
C GLY A 168 -6.40 -13.31 -16.38
N ILE A 169 -7.00 -14.45 -16.04
CA ILE A 169 -7.97 -14.57 -14.94
C ILE A 169 -7.42 -14.06 -13.61
N GLY A 170 -6.11 -14.22 -13.36
CA GLY A 170 -5.44 -13.67 -12.18
C GLY A 170 -5.51 -12.15 -12.10
N SER A 171 -5.26 -11.43 -13.20
CA SER A 171 -5.34 -9.96 -13.23
C SER A 171 -6.75 -9.43 -12.95
N ARG A 172 -7.77 -10.15 -13.42
CA ARG A 172 -9.18 -9.83 -13.18
C ARG A 172 -9.57 -10.08 -11.72
N ILE A 173 -9.13 -11.21 -11.16
CA ILE A 173 -9.28 -11.51 -9.73
C ILE A 173 -8.61 -10.44 -8.87
N ASP A 174 -7.39 -10.04 -9.21
CA ASP A 174 -6.63 -9.01 -8.50
C ASP A 174 -7.36 -7.65 -8.54
N ALA A 175 -7.90 -7.26 -9.69
CA ALA A 175 -8.72 -6.04 -9.82
C ALA A 175 -9.96 -6.08 -8.92
N VAL A 176 -10.68 -7.20 -8.89
CA VAL A 176 -11.86 -7.37 -8.03
C VAL A 176 -11.48 -7.35 -6.55
N ARG A 177 -10.34 -7.93 -6.16
CA ARG A 177 -9.84 -7.88 -4.78
C ARG A 177 -9.47 -6.47 -4.33
N VAL A 178 -8.93 -5.65 -5.23
CA VAL A 178 -8.69 -4.23 -4.95
C VAL A 178 -10.02 -3.49 -4.74
N LEU A 179 -11.02 -3.71 -5.61
CA LEU A 179 -12.37 -3.14 -5.45
C LEU A 179 -13.03 -3.56 -4.12
N GLU A 180 -12.96 -4.85 -3.79
CA GLU A 180 -13.44 -5.39 -2.52
C GLU A 180 -12.73 -4.71 -1.34
N SER A 181 -11.41 -4.54 -1.41
CA SER A 181 -10.63 -3.87 -0.35
C SER A 181 -11.07 -2.42 -0.14
N ILE A 182 -11.38 -1.67 -1.21
CA ILE A 182 -11.93 -0.31 -1.10
C ILE A 182 -13.31 -0.33 -0.42
N LEU A 183 -14.20 -1.25 -0.81
CA LEU A 183 -15.56 -1.36 -0.25
C LEU A 183 -15.57 -1.82 1.22
N ALA A 184 -14.67 -2.75 1.57
CA ALA A 184 -14.52 -3.32 2.91
C ALA A 184 -13.75 -2.41 3.88
N SER A 185 -13.07 -1.38 3.37
CA SER A 185 -12.30 -0.43 4.19
C SER A 185 -13.12 0.23 5.30
N PRO A 186 -12.51 0.86 6.31
CA PRO A 186 -13.24 1.63 7.33
C PRO A 186 -13.72 2.99 6.82
N ALA A 187 -14.81 3.51 7.38
CA ALA A 187 -15.49 4.74 6.89
C ALA A 187 -14.62 6.00 6.94
N ARG A 188 -13.61 6.01 7.82
CA ARG A 188 -12.62 7.09 7.92
C ARG A 188 -11.70 7.22 6.71
N VAL A 189 -11.51 6.14 5.95
CA VAL A 189 -10.61 6.09 4.77
C VAL A 189 -11.41 6.21 3.48
N CYS A 190 -12.50 5.44 3.37
CA CYS A 190 -13.41 5.50 2.24
C CYS A 190 -14.80 5.83 2.76
N GLY A 191 -15.30 7.03 2.47
CA GLY A 191 -16.61 7.50 2.91
C GLY A 191 -17.76 6.64 2.40
N GLU A 192 -18.94 6.75 3.02
CA GLU A 192 -20.12 5.98 2.58
C GLU A 192 -20.56 6.39 1.17
N GLU A 193 -20.41 7.66 0.82
CA GLU A 193 -20.72 8.20 -0.52
C GLU A 193 -19.81 7.60 -1.60
N SER A 194 -18.49 7.55 -1.35
CA SER A 194 -17.52 6.93 -2.27
C SER A 194 -17.85 5.45 -2.51
N ARG A 195 -18.24 4.70 -1.47
CA ARG A 195 -18.62 3.29 -1.65
C ARG A 195 -19.94 3.11 -2.37
N ALA A 196 -20.91 3.98 -2.11
CA ALA A 196 -22.17 3.98 -2.83
C ALA A 196 -21.93 4.28 -4.31
N ALA A 197 -21.05 5.22 -4.63
CA ALA A 197 -20.66 5.54 -6.00
C ALA A 197 -20.00 4.37 -6.74
N ILE A 198 -19.23 3.51 -6.04
CA ILE A 198 -18.71 2.25 -6.61
C ILE A 198 -19.86 1.26 -6.84
N ALA A 199 -20.71 1.06 -5.83
CA ALA A 199 -21.79 0.07 -5.88
C ALA A 199 -22.91 0.44 -6.86
N GLU A 200 -23.08 1.71 -7.20
CA GLU A 200 -24.09 2.21 -8.15
C GLU A 200 -23.61 2.21 -9.60
N ARG A 201 -22.37 1.77 -9.89
CA ARG A 201 -21.88 1.60 -11.27
C ARG A 201 -22.64 0.49 -11.98
N GLU A 202 -23.23 0.82 -13.12
CA GLU A 202 -24.01 -0.12 -13.94
C GLU A 202 -23.14 -1.26 -14.48
N GLU A 203 -21.84 -1.02 -14.67
CA GLU A 203 -20.90 -1.98 -15.22
C GLU A 203 -20.38 -2.98 -14.17
N LEU A 204 -20.49 -2.68 -12.87
CA LEU A 204 -19.88 -3.50 -11.82
C LEU A 204 -20.54 -4.88 -11.72
N PHE A 205 -21.88 -4.93 -11.59
CA PHE A 205 -22.59 -6.19 -11.36
C PHE A 205 -22.54 -7.16 -12.55
N PRO A 206 -22.74 -6.73 -13.81
CA PRO A 206 -22.64 -7.63 -14.95
C PRO A 206 -21.28 -8.32 -15.04
N GLU A 207 -20.19 -7.58 -14.81
CA GLU A 207 -18.82 -8.11 -14.86
C GLU A 207 -18.54 -9.12 -13.74
N LEU A 208 -19.02 -8.84 -12.52
CA LEU A 208 -18.91 -9.79 -11.41
C LEU A 208 -19.72 -11.07 -11.67
N VAL A 209 -20.88 -10.97 -12.32
CA VAL A 209 -21.69 -12.14 -12.72
C VAL A 209 -20.98 -12.97 -13.79
N MET A 210 -20.36 -12.33 -14.78
CA MET A 210 -19.56 -13.04 -15.78
C MET A 210 -18.37 -13.77 -15.15
N MET A 211 -17.67 -13.14 -14.19
CA MET A 211 -16.57 -13.79 -13.45
C MET A 211 -17.02 -15.00 -12.63
N MET A 212 -18.25 -15.01 -12.09
CA MET A 212 -18.77 -16.19 -11.40
C MET A 212 -18.87 -17.42 -12.31
N GLY A 213 -19.09 -17.21 -13.61
CA GLY A 213 -19.13 -18.29 -14.62
C GLY A 213 -17.78 -18.98 -14.81
N GLU A 214 -16.67 -18.36 -14.41
CA GLU A 214 -15.31 -18.91 -14.55
C GLU A 214 -14.94 -19.87 -13.39
N GLY A 215 -15.69 -19.80 -12.28
CA GLY A 215 -15.53 -20.70 -11.14
C GLY A 215 -14.29 -20.45 -10.27
N GLY A 216 -14.16 -21.24 -9.20
CA GLY A 216 -13.01 -21.21 -8.30
C GLY A 216 -12.77 -19.84 -7.65
N ALA A 217 -11.52 -19.37 -7.70
CA ALA A 217 -11.10 -18.11 -7.09
C ALA A 217 -11.76 -16.86 -7.71
N ALA A 218 -12.18 -16.93 -8.98
CA ALA A 218 -12.91 -15.84 -9.64
C ALA A 218 -14.32 -15.66 -9.06
N ALA A 219 -15.02 -16.77 -8.83
CA ALA A 219 -16.33 -16.76 -8.18
C ALA A 219 -16.24 -16.29 -6.72
N GLU A 220 -15.22 -16.74 -5.97
CA GLU A 220 -15.01 -16.31 -4.58
C GLU A 220 -14.78 -14.80 -4.49
N ALA A 221 -13.88 -14.25 -5.30
CA ALA A 221 -13.61 -12.81 -5.35
C ALA A 221 -14.84 -12.01 -5.78
N ALA A 222 -15.59 -12.49 -6.77
CA ALA A 222 -16.81 -11.82 -7.22
C ALA A 222 -17.89 -11.76 -6.13
N ILE A 223 -18.09 -12.86 -5.39
CA ILE A 223 -19.03 -12.94 -4.28
C ILE A 223 -18.61 -12.00 -3.14
N GLY A 224 -17.32 -11.97 -2.79
CA GLY A 224 -16.77 -11.06 -1.77
C GLY A 224 -17.03 -9.59 -2.11
N CYS A 225 -16.71 -9.19 -3.35
CA CYS A 225 -16.95 -7.84 -3.83
C CYS A 225 -18.45 -7.47 -3.84
N MET A 226 -19.34 -8.36 -4.29
CA MET A 226 -20.79 -8.13 -4.25
C MET A 226 -21.32 -7.97 -2.82
N ALA A 227 -20.85 -8.79 -1.87
CA ALA A 227 -21.23 -8.69 -0.48
C ALA A 227 -20.77 -7.34 0.13
N ALA A 228 -19.55 -6.90 -0.18
CA ALA A 228 -19.01 -5.62 0.26
C ALA A 228 -19.80 -4.43 -0.32
N ALA A 229 -20.16 -4.49 -1.61
CA ALA A 229 -21.00 -3.48 -2.28
C ALA A 229 -22.40 -3.40 -1.64
N ALA A 230 -23.04 -4.55 -1.39
CA ALA A 230 -24.35 -4.60 -0.73
C ALA A 230 -24.31 -4.06 0.72
N ALA A 231 -23.22 -4.28 1.44
CA ALA A 231 -23.00 -3.74 2.78
C ALA A 231 -22.77 -2.23 2.78
N ALA A 232 -22.27 -1.65 1.69
CA ALA A 232 -22.17 -0.20 1.51
C ALA A 232 -23.56 0.44 1.30
N GLY A 233 -24.40 -0.15 0.45
CA GLY A 233 -25.75 0.38 0.16
C GLY A 233 -26.70 0.41 1.37
N LYS A 234 -26.64 -0.61 2.25
CA LYS A 234 -27.47 -0.67 3.47
C LYS A 234 -27.16 0.45 4.48
N ARG A 235 -25.93 0.96 4.50
CA ARG A 235 -25.51 2.03 5.42
C ARG A 235 -26.07 3.40 5.01
N ARG A 236 -26.14 3.70 3.72
CA ARG A 236 -26.79 4.92 3.18
C ARG A 236 -28.28 4.99 3.54
N ALA A 237 -28.99 3.86 3.48
CA ALA A 237 -30.41 3.80 3.89
C ALA A 237 -30.58 4.12 5.39
N ARG A 238 -29.66 3.66 6.25
CA ARG A 238 -29.65 3.98 7.68
C ARG A 238 -29.25 5.44 7.95
N ALA A 239 -28.22 5.95 7.29
CA ALA A 239 -27.78 7.34 7.43
C ALA A 239 -28.86 8.36 7.03
N ARG A 240 -29.60 8.09 5.93
CA ARG A 240 -30.78 8.90 5.55
C ARG A 240 -31.89 8.85 6.59
N MET A 241 -32.12 7.69 7.19
CA MET A 241 -33.11 7.54 8.27
C MET A 241 -32.72 8.30 9.55
N VAL A 242 -31.42 8.35 9.88
CA VAL A 242 -30.90 9.13 11.02
C VAL A 242 -30.95 10.64 10.75
N GLY A 243 -30.66 11.08 9.52
CA GLY A 243 -30.77 12.49 9.11
C GLY A 243 -32.20 13.02 9.11
N ALA A 244 -33.17 12.20 8.65
CA ALA A 244 -34.60 12.55 8.69
C ALA A 244 -35.17 12.64 10.12
N GLY A 245 -34.56 11.97 11.11
CA GLY A 245 -34.98 12.03 12.51
C GLY A 245 -34.56 13.30 13.28
N ARG A 246 -33.66 14.13 12.73
CA ARG A 246 -33.16 15.37 13.37
C ARG A 246 -33.87 16.65 12.91
N GLY A 247 -34.74 16.59 11.91
CA GLY A 247 -35.48 17.75 11.39
C GLY A 247 -36.89 17.96 11.97
N GLY A 248 -37.32 17.12 12.93
CA GLY A 248 -38.71 17.10 13.43
C GLY A 248 -38.81 17.24 14.94
N ALA A 249 -38.21 18.27 15.55
CA ALA A 249 -38.46 18.61 16.95
C ALA A 249 -38.22 20.10 17.18
N GLY A 250 -39.22 20.93 16.84
CA GLY A 250 -39.12 22.37 17.04
C GLY A 250 -40.37 23.15 16.63
N ALA A 251 -41.52 22.80 17.20
CA ALA A 251 -42.68 23.70 17.30
C ALA A 251 -43.68 23.13 18.32
N GLY A 252 -43.37 23.30 19.60
CA GLY A 252 -44.39 23.28 20.64
C GLY A 252 -44.61 24.71 21.09
N ASP A 253 -45.73 25.32 20.70
CA ASP A 253 -46.33 26.36 21.52
C ASP A 253 -47.86 26.31 21.47
N ARG A 254 -48.43 26.72 22.60
CA ARG A 254 -49.73 26.36 23.17
C ARG A 254 -50.88 27.18 22.58
N GLY A 255 -52.08 26.64 22.65
CA GLY A 255 -53.32 27.40 22.51
C GLY A 255 -54.54 26.51 22.67
N GLY A 256 -55.01 26.34 23.90
CA GLY A 256 -56.22 25.59 24.21
C GLY A 256 -57.50 26.43 24.09
N GLY A 257 -58.63 25.71 23.99
CA GLY A 257 -59.95 26.17 24.42
C GLY A 257 -60.92 26.55 23.30
N GLY A 258 -62.02 25.80 23.17
CA GLY A 258 -63.18 26.23 22.38
C GLY A 258 -64.18 25.11 22.11
N VAL A 259 -65.37 25.25 22.69
CA VAL A 259 -66.45 24.25 22.83
C VAL A 259 -67.47 24.35 21.70
N GLY A 260 -68.20 23.26 21.43
CA GLY A 260 -69.48 23.23 20.69
C GLY A 260 -69.38 22.49 19.36
N GLY A 261 -70.20 21.52 18.97
CA GLY A 261 -71.52 21.10 19.44
C GLY A 261 -72.33 20.72 18.19
N GLY A 262 -72.99 19.57 18.19
CA GLY A 262 -74.11 19.28 17.28
C GLY A 262 -73.90 18.24 16.18
N GLY A 263 -74.50 17.07 16.41
CA GLY A 263 -75.49 16.45 15.51
C GLY A 263 -75.02 15.81 14.20
N GLY A 264 -75.37 14.52 14.03
CA GLY A 264 -75.40 13.92 12.69
C GLY A 264 -75.37 12.40 12.69
N ALA A 265 -76.55 11.78 12.68
CA ALA A 265 -76.76 10.35 12.55
C ALA A 265 -76.22 9.79 11.21
N GLY A 266 -75.84 8.50 11.23
CA GLY A 266 -75.49 7.76 10.01
C GLY A 266 -75.18 6.30 10.29
N MET A 267 -76.22 5.49 10.49
CA MET A 267 -76.14 4.02 10.41
C MET A 267 -75.77 3.60 8.98
N ALA A 268 -74.81 2.68 8.81
CA ALA A 268 -74.84 1.67 7.74
C ALA A 268 -73.81 0.54 7.94
N LEU A 269 -74.37 -0.66 8.05
CA LEU A 269 -73.93 -1.97 7.53
C LEU A 269 -72.55 -2.56 7.87
N VAL A 270 -72.59 -3.53 8.79
CA VAL A 270 -72.27 -4.96 8.57
C VAL A 270 -71.38 -5.32 7.37
N GLY A 271 -70.18 -5.83 7.66
CA GLY A 271 -69.38 -6.65 6.76
C GLY A 271 -68.53 -7.66 7.55
N ARG A 272 -68.94 -8.93 7.56
CA ARG A 272 -68.27 -10.05 8.25
C ARG A 272 -67.02 -10.54 7.52
N ARG A 273 -65.97 -10.81 8.33
CA ARG A 273 -65.07 -12.00 8.36
C ARG A 273 -64.43 -12.53 7.08
N ARG A 274 -63.09 -12.62 7.11
CA ARG A 274 -62.20 -13.82 7.21
C ARG A 274 -60.77 -13.28 7.04
N GLY A 275 -59.77 -13.53 7.89
CA GLY A 275 -59.38 -14.79 8.50
C GLY A 275 -58.30 -15.46 7.63
N ALA A 276 -57.03 -15.03 7.74
CA ALA A 276 -55.88 -15.78 7.21
C ALA A 276 -54.75 -15.74 8.23
N ARG A 277 -54.39 -16.97 8.64
CA ARG A 277 -53.55 -17.31 9.78
C ARG A 277 -52.07 -17.10 9.49
N THR A 278 -51.38 -16.71 10.55
CA THR A 278 -49.95 -16.86 10.81
C THR A 278 -49.48 -18.29 10.52
N GLY A 279 -48.51 -18.44 9.60
CA GLY A 279 -47.77 -19.67 9.39
C GLY A 279 -46.35 -19.53 9.96
N GLY A 280 -46.18 -19.86 11.23
CA GLY A 280 -44.86 -20.15 11.79
C GLY A 280 -44.49 -21.59 11.47
N TRP A 281 -43.33 -21.80 10.83
CA TRP A 281 -42.69 -23.11 10.75
C TRP A 281 -41.33 -23.03 11.46
N ARG A 282 -41.27 -23.70 12.62
CA ARG A 282 -40.03 -24.10 13.28
C ARG A 282 -39.47 -25.36 12.60
N SER A 283 -38.15 -25.50 12.77
CA SER A 283 -37.38 -26.75 12.88
C SER A 283 -36.64 -27.22 11.62
N ARG A 284 -35.31 -27.20 11.67
CA ARG A 284 -34.52 -28.39 12.06
C ARG A 284 -33.06 -27.99 12.29
N GLY A 285 -32.63 -28.12 13.54
CA GLY A 285 -31.21 -28.16 13.89
C GLY A 285 -30.63 -29.52 13.53
N THR A 286 -29.54 -29.52 12.78
CA THR A 286 -28.69 -30.69 12.56
C THR A 286 -27.52 -30.63 13.53
N ARG A 287 -27.63 -31.43 14.60
CA ARG A 287 -26.49 -31.81 15.45
C ARG A 287 -25.52 -32.64 14.59
N ARG A 288 -24.30 -32.16 14.36
CA ARG A 288 -23.19 -33.03 13.95
C ARG A 288 -22.49 -33.55 15.20
N ARG A 289 -22.57 -34.87 15.39
CA ARG A 289 -21.83 -35.64 16.37
C ARG A 289 -20.36 -35.65 15.97
N TRP A 290 -19.49 -35.30 16.90
CA TRP A 290 -18.07 -35.62 16.87
C TRP A 290 -17.91 -37.10 17.26
N TRP A 291 -17.27 -37.88 16.40
CA TRP A 291 -16.68 -39.16 16.77
C TRP A 291 -15.18 -38.91 16.98
N GLY A 292 -14.70 -39.17 18.18
CA GLY A 292 -13.29 -39.32 18.50
C GLY A 292 -13.12 -40.65 19.23
N ARG A 293 -12.38 -41.56 18.62
CA ARG A 293 -11.73 -42.71 19.23
C ARG A 293 -10.30 -42.71 18.73
#